data_AF-Q38AQ6-F1
#
_entry.id   AF-Q38AQ6-F1
#
_cell.length_a   1.000
_cell.length_b   1.000
_cell.length_c   1.000
_cell.angle_alpha   90.00
_cell.angle_beta   90.00
_cell.angle_gamma   90.00
#
_symmetry.space_group_name_H-M   'P 1'
#
loop_
_entity.id
_entity.type
_entity.pdbx_description
1 polymer ?
#
loop_
_entity_poly.entity_id
_entity_poly.type
_entity_poly.pdbx_seq_one_letter_code
_entity_poly.pdbx_strand_id
1 'polypeptide(L)'
;MQQRLVLIATDFVTLYQEALSRQLLTPAALTPDAFKDLFDRINVEYMHYAGAGATQPYFEDVVENLLQLAAAYITLPPDAAPNSRAFGVYLTFFLYATQPAIETSPVKVQISLGTLQRYVEDIDSTARDNQGVITSLGCRVSDGEKRLLLALHKSGALKVMPFIDDSLYVRTLIEVHEQAGLPLLTCVAPQRSNPSPHIALEGGTCVDDDLSNQLHAYREMRRRINTESLLKRK
;
A
#
# COMPACT_ATOMS: atom_id res chain seq x y z
N MET A 1 -14.47 -15.91 -2.31
CA MET A 1 -13.76 -14.70 -1.86
C MET A 1 -12.50 -14.41 -2.68
N GLN A 2 -11.51 -15.30 -2.74
CA GLN A 2 -10.23 -15.04 -3.42
C GLN A 2 -10.37 -14.62 -4.90
N GLN A 3 -11.19 -15.31 -5.70
CA GLN A 3 -11.43 -14.92 -7.12
C GLN A 3 -11.96 -13.50 -7.27
N ARG A 4 -12.84 -13.06 -6.36
CA ARG A 4 -13.36 -11.69 -6.34
C ARG A 4 -12.27 -10.68 -6.01
N LEU A 5 -11.41 -10.99 -5.03
CA LEU A 5 -10.28 -10.11 -4.69
C LEU A 5 -9.30 -9.98 -5.87
N VAL A 6 -9.05 -11.06 -6.61
CA VAL A 6 -8.21 -11.03 -7.82
C VAL A 6 -8.81 -10.13 -8.90
N LEU A 7 -10.14 -10.21 -9.11
CA LEU A 7 -10.83 -9.33 -10.06
C LEU A 7 -10.68 -7.86 -9.67
N ILE A 8 -11.01 -7.51 -8.42
CA ILE A 8 -10.89 -6.14 -7.90
C ILE A 8 -9.42 -5.66 -8.00
N ALA A 9 -8.46 -6.49 -7.61
CA ALA A 9 -7.04 -6.16 -7.71
C ALA A 9 -6.61 -5.89 -9.16
N THR A 10 -7.19 -6.61 -10.13
CA THR A 10 -6.87 -6.41 -11.55
C THR A 10 -7.35 -5.03 -12.03
N ASP A 11 -8.52 -4.59 -11.56
CA ASP A 11 -9.03 -3.26 -11.85
C ASP A 11 -8.19 -2.17 -11.15
N PHE A 12 -7.72 -2.43 -9.93
CA PHE A 12 -6.78 -1.54 -9.23
C PHE A 12 -5.42 -1.46 -9.94
N VAL A 13 -4.91 -2.56 -10.49
CA VAL A 13 -3.70 -2.55 -11.33
C VAL A 13 -3.90 -1.69 -12.56
N THR A 14 -5.06 -1.79 -13.22
CA THR A 14 -5.38 -0.96 -14.40
C THR A 14 -5.40 0.52 -14.02
N LEU A 15 -6.01 0.87 -12.89
CA LEU A 15 -6.00 2.23 -12.34
C LEU A 15 -4.57 2.71 -12.01
N TYR A 16 -3.76 1.85 -11.40
CA TYR A 16 -2.37 2.15 -11.06
C TYR A 16 -1.50 2.34 -12.32
N GLN A 17 -1.67 1.49 -13.33
CA GLN A 17 -0.99 1.60 -14.61
C GLN A 17 -1.33 2.92 -15.30
N GLU A 18 -2.59 3.34 -15.28
CA GLU A 18 -3.01 4.59 -15.88
C GLU A 18 -2.53 5.82 -15.08
N ALA A 19 -2.42 5.69 -13.75
CA ALA A 19 -1.77 6.72 -12.92
C ALA A 19 -0.28 6.88 -13.28
N LEU A 20 0.42 5.77 -13.56
CA LEU A 20 1.81 5.79 -14.05
C LEU A 20 1.92 6.37 -15.45
N SER A 21 1.06 5.95 -16.39
CA SER A 21 1.09 6.40 -17.79
C SER A 21 0.92 7.92 -17.91
N ARG A 22 0.11 8.50 -17.02
CA ARG A 22 -0.15 9.94 -16.91
C ARG A 22 0.82 10.68 -16.00
N GLN A 23 1.83 10.00 -15.45
CA GLN A 23 2.82 10.56 -14.54
C GLN A 23 2.20 11.21 -13.29
N LEU A 24 1.05 10.71 -12.85
CA LEU A 24 0.35 11.23 -11.67
C LEU A 24 1.02 10.81 -10.37
N LEU A 25 1.75 9.69 -10.34
CA LEU A 25 2.42 9.16 -9.14
C LEU A 25 3.73 9.91 -8.83
N THR A 26 3.62 11.23 -8.68
CA THR A 26 4.65 12.12 -8.17
C THR A 26 4.04 13.06 -7.11
N PRO A 27 4.83 13.58 -6.16
CA PRO A 27 4.30 14.50 -5.14
C PRO A 27 3.63 15.76 -5.72
N ALA A 28 4.08 16.23 -6.89
CA ALA A 28 3.55 17.42 -7.54
C ALA A 28 2.29 17.15 -8.37
N ALA A 29 2.20 16.00 -9.02
CA ALA A 29 1.09 15.67 -9.91
C ALA A 29 -0.06 14.93 -9.22
N LEU A 30 0.19 14.24 -8.10
CA LEU A 30 -0.83 13.48 -7.38
C LEU A 30 -1.71 14.42 -6.55
N THR A 31 -2.71 15.04 -7.18
CA THR A 31 -3.70 15.90 -6.53
C THR A 31 -5.07 15.22 -6.45
N PRO A 32 -5.95 15.62 -5.51
CA PRO A 32 -7.30 15.04 -5.42
C PRO A 32 -8.07 15.16 -6.73
N ASP A 33 -7.99 16.31 -7.42
CA ASP A 33 -8.69 16.55 -8.68
C ASP A 33 -8.13 15.64 -9.80
N ALA A 34 -6.81 15.55 -9.94
CA ALA A 34 -6.19 14.71 -10.97
C ALA A 34 -6.48 13.22 -10.75
N PHE A 35 -6.50 12.78 -9.49
CA PHE A 35 -6.86 11.41 -9.16
C PHE A 35 -8.36 11.15 -9.35
N LYS A 36 -9.22 12.11 -9.03
CA LYS A 36 -10.67 12.02 -9.27
C LYS A 36 -10.97 11.83 -10.75
N ASP A 37 -10.37 12.64 -11.61
CA ASP A 37 -10.54 12.54 -13.08
C ASP A 37 -10.11 11.16 -13.61
N LEU A 38 -9.04 10.59 -13.04
CA LEU A 38 -8.59 9.25 -13.37
C LEU A 38 -9.58 8.18 -12.88
N PHE A 39 -10.01 8.29 -11.63
CA PHE A 39 -10.91 7.35 -10.95
C PHE A 39 -12.28 7.29 -11.62
N ASP A 40 -12.89 8.44 -11.91
CA ASP A 40 -14.17 8.55 -12.61
C ASP A 40 -14.11 7.95 -14.03
N ARG A 41 -12.97 8.12 -14.72
CA ARG A 41 -12.82 7.61 -16.09
C ARG A 41 -12.76 6.09 -16.15
N ILE A 42 -12.14 5.45 -15.16
CA ILE A 42 -12.01 3.99 -15.12
C ILE A 42 -13.28 3.34 -14.54
N ASN A 43 -14.12 4.09 -13.83
CA ASN A 43 -15.39 3.61 -13.27
C ASN A 43 -15.23 2.40 -12.34
N VAL A 44 -14.09 2.28 -11.63
CA VAL A 44 -13.75 1.13 -10.77
C VAL A 44 -14.89 0.81 -9.79
N GLU A 45 -15.47 1.83 -9.18
CA GLU A 45 -16.54 1.67 -8.20
C GLU A 45 -17.85 1.13 -8.80
N TYR A 46 -18.25 1.64 -9.96
CA TYR A 46 -19.51 1.27 -10.61
C TYR A 46 -19.48 -0.19 -11.08
N MET A 47 -18.30 -0.67 -11.46
CA MET A 47 -18.10 -2.07 -11.86
C MET A 47 -18.35 -3.05 -10.70
N HIS A 48 -18.23 -2.60 -9.45
CA HIS A 48 -18.30 -3.48 -8.28
C HIS A 48 -19.51 -3.22 -7.37
N TYR A 49 -20.06 -2.01 -7.34
CA TYR A 49 -21.21 -1.70 -6.49
C TYR A 49 -22.54 -2.30 -7.00
N ALA A 50 -22.60 -2.79 -8.23
CA ALA A 50 -23.81 -3.39 -8.78
C ALA A 50 -24.29 -4.57 -7.91
N GLY A 51 -25.44 -4.39 -7.25
CA GLY A 51 -26.10 -5.43 -6.49
C GLY A 51 -26.94 -6.39 -7.36
N ALA A 52 -27.66 -7.30 -6.71
CA ALA A 52 -28.47 -8.33 -7.40
C ALA A 52 -29.84 -7.82 -7.89
N GLY A 53 -30.30 -6.65 -7.44
CA GLY A 53 -31.60 -6.11 -7.87
C GLY A 53 -32.08 -4.92 -7.04
N ALA A 54 -33.33 -4.50 -7.26
CA ALA A 54 -33.89 -3.31 -6.64
C ALA A 54 -33.92 -3.33 -5.10
N THR A 55 -34.00 -4.52 -4.49
CA THR A 55 -34.01 -4.69 -3.02
C THR A 55 -32.62 -4.86 -2.42
N GLN A 56 -31.61 -5.12 -3.25
CA GLN A 56 -30.21 -5.25 -2.86
C GLN A 56 -29.38 -4.46 -3.86
N PRO A 57 -29.34 -3.12 -3.75
CA PRO A 57 -28.68 -2.26 -4.72
C PRO A 57 -27.16 -2.45 -4.75
N TYR A 58 -26.57 -2.96 -3.67
CA TYR A 58 -25.16 -3.31 -3.54
C TYR A 58 -24.98 -4.45 -2.52
N PHE A 59 -23.77 -4.99 -2.46
CA PHE A 59 -23.35 -5.98 -1.48
C PHE A 59 -22.31 -5.38 -0.52
N GLU A 60 -22.63 -5.33 0.77
CA GLU A 60 -21.74 -4.76 1.80
C GLU A 60 -20.37 -5.44 1.84
N ASP A 61 -20.33 -6.76 1.67
CA ASP A 61 -19.07 -7.52 1.65
C ASP A 61 -18.21 -7.20 0.42
N VAL A 62 -18.80 -6.75 -0.69
CA VAL A 62 -18.04 -6.26 -1.86
C VAL A 62 -17.44 -4.89 -1.56
N VAL A 63 -18.20 -3.99 -0.95
CA VAL A 63 -17.72 -2.67 -0.51
C VAL A 63 -16.57 -2.83 0.50
N GLU A 64 -16.72 -3.73 1.48
CA GLU A 64 -15.65 -4.03 2.43
C GLU A 64 -14.39 -4.55 1.73
N ASN A 65 -14.54 -5.49 0.78
CA ASN A 65 -13.40 -6.02 0.04
C ASN A 65 -12.69 -4.95 -0.80
N LEU A 66 -13.41 -4.02 -1.42
CA LEU A 66 -12.82 -2.87 -2.12
C LEU A 66 -12.00 -2.01 -1.18
N LEU A 67 -12.58 -1.62 -0.05
CA LEU A 67 -11.94 -0.74 0.92
C LEU A 67 -10.73 -1.39 1.59
N GLN A 68 -10.83 -2.65 2.02
CA GLN A 68 -9.70 -3.34 2.66
C GLN A 68 -8.58 -3.65 1.66
N LEU A 69 -8.92 -3.99 0.40
CA LEU A 69 -7.91 -4.19 -0.63
C LEU A 69 -7.22 -2.86 -1.01
N ALA A 70 -7.95 -1.75 -1.07
CA ALA A 70 -7.36 -0.43 -1.27
C ALA A 70 -6.46 -0.01 -0.08
N ALA A 71 -6.92 -0.27 1.14
CA ALA A 71 -6.15 0.00 2.36
C ALA A 71 -4.89 -0.87 2.46
N ALA A 72 -4.86 -2.06 1.86
CA ALA A 72 -3.67 -2.91 1.85
C ALA A 72 -2.48 -2.27 1.09
N TYR A 73 -2.71 -1.36 0.14
CA TYR A 73 -1.62 -0.56 -0.44
C TYR A 73 -0.94 0.35 0.60
N ILE A 74 -1.70 0.83 1.58
CA ILE A 74 -1.25 1.75 2.64
C ILE A 74 -0.33 1.01 3.63
N THR A 75 -0.50 -0.31 3.78
CA THR A 75 0.28 -1.12 4.73
C THR A 75 1.64 -1.56 4.18
N LEU A 76 1.85 -1.45 2.86
CA LEU A 76 3.13 -1.76 2.23
C LEU A 76 4.23 -0.78 2.69
N PRO A 77 5.44 -1.28 2.98
CA PRO A 77 6.53 -0.43 3.44
C PRO A 77 6.95 0.53 2.32
N PRO A 78 7.04 1.85 2.60
CA PRO A 78 7.33 2.85 1.57
C PRO A 78 8.68 2.65 0.87
N ASP A 79 9.68 2.10 1.57
CA ASP A 79 11.00 1.85 1.00
C ASP A 79 11.01 0.74 -0.04
N ALA A 80 10.10 -0.24 0.10
CA ALA A 80 9.94 -1.29 -0.89
C ALA A 80 8.89 -0.93 -1.95
N ALA A 81 7.93 -0.08 -1.63
CA ALA A 81 6.76 0.22 -2.46
C ALA A 81 6.46 1.72 -2.49
N PRO A 82 7.34 2.55 -3.09
CA PRO A 82 7.34 4.00 -2.91
C PRO A 82 6.04 4.69 -3.36
N ASN A 83 5.39 4.17 -4.40
CA ASN A 83 4.17 4.76 -4.92
C ASN A 83 2.90 4.17 -4.29
N SER A 84 2.98 2.94 -3.77
CA SER A 84 1.82 2.19 -3.30
C SER A 84 1.09 2.92 -2.19
N ARG A 85 1.85 3.43 -1.23
CA ARG A 85 1.29 4.08 -0.06
C ARG A 85 0.40 5.27 -0.43
N ALA A 86 0.92 6.21 -1.21
CA ALA A 86 0.18 7.39 -1.64
C ALA A 86 -1.01 7.01 -2.54
N PHE A 87 -0.79 6.12 -3.52
CA PHE A 87 -1.86 5.60 -4.36
C PHE A 87 -3.01 4.99 -3.53
N GLY A 88 -2.66 4.19 -2.53
CA GLY A 88 -3.60 3.54 -1.62
C GLY A 88 -4.45 4.53 -0.83
N VAL A 89 -3.86 5.62 -0.32
CA VAL A 89 -4.60 6.68 0.39
C VAL A 89 -5.64 7.32 -0.51
N TYR A 90 -5.25 7.71 -1.72
CA TYR A 90 -6.14 8.33 -2.68
C TYR A 90 -7.27 7.38 -3.08
N LEU A 91 -6.93 6.14 -3.45
CA LEU A 91 -7.91 5.12 -3.81
C LEU A 91 -8.90 4.85 -2.67
N THR A 92 -8.40 4.68 -1.44
CA THR A 92 -9.22 4.44 -0.25
C THR A 92 -10.16 5.62 0.03
N PHE A 93 -9.67 6.86 -0.11
CA PHE A 93 -10.49 8.05 0.08
C PHE A 93 -11.65 8.09 -0.90
N PHE A 94 -11.38 7.92 -2.20
CA PHE A 94 -12.43 7.97 -3.22
C PHE A 94 -13.44 6.84 -3.07
N LEU A 95 -12.98 5.59 -2.89
CA LEU A 95 -13.89 4.46 -2.64
C LEU A 95 -14.76 4.67 -1.40
N TYR A 96 -14.19 5.21 -0.31
CA TYR A 96 -14.97 5.51 0.89
C TYR A 96 -16.02 6.59 0.62
N ALA A 97 -15.66 7.66 -0.09
CA ALA A 97 -16.53 8.80 -0.34
C ALA A 97 -17.70 8.48 -1.29
N THR A 98 -17.55 7.47 -2.15
CA THR A 98 -18.53 7.11 -3.17
C THR A 98 -19.32 5.84 -2.86
N GLN A 99 -19.05 5.20 -1.73
CA GLN A 99 -19.76 3.97 -1.37
C GLN A 99 -21.28 4.21 -1.30
N PRO A 100 -22.11 3.23 -1.69
CA PRO A 100 -23.56 3.41 -1.76
C PRO A 100 -24.22 3.74 -0.40
N ALA A 101 -23.58 3.35 0.70
CA ALA A 101 -24.09 3.53 2.06
C ALA A 101 -23.61 4.82 2.74
N ILE A 102 -22.94 5.74 2.03
CA ILE A 102 -22.20 6.86 2.64
C ILE A 102 -23.06 7.75 3.54
N GLU A 103 -24.33 7.94 3.20
CA GLU A 103 -25.26 8.79 3.97
C GLU A 103 -25.98 8.06 5.11
N THR A 104 -25.89 6.73 5.19
CA THR A 104 -26.66 5.91 6.14
C THR A 104 -25.76 5.18 7.13
N SER A 105 -25.08 4.12 6.69
CA SER A 105 -24.18 3.32 7.49
C SER A 105 -22.96 2.92 6.64
N PRO A 106 -22.00 3.84 6.43
CA PRO A 106 -20.83 3.55 5.62
C PRO A 106 -19.99 2.41 6.23
N VAL A 107 -19.53 1.53 5.36
CA VAL A 107 -18.48 0.55 5.65
C VAL A 107 -17.20 1.30 5.97
N LYS A 108 -16.61 0.97 7.12
CA LYS A 108 -15.39 1.61 7.61
C LYS A 108 -14.15 0.91 7.08
N VAL A 109 -13.11 1.70 6.84
CA VAL A 109 -11.79 1.21 6.47
C VAL A 109 -11.11 0.70 7.74
N GLN A 110 -10.72 -0.58 7.76
CA GLN A 110 -9.98 -1.11 8.90
C GLN A 110 -8.51 -0.78 8.67
N ILE A 111 -7.88 -0.12 9.63
CA ILE A 111 -6.45 0.22 9.54
C ILE A 111 -5.75 -0.14 10.83
N SER A 112 -4.56 -0.73 10.72
CA SER A 112 -3.80 -1.13 11.90
C SER A 112 -3.22 0.11 12.59
N LEU A 113 -3.16 0.08 13.92
CA LEU A 113 -2.53 1.14 14.70
C LEU A 113 -1.07 1.33 14.28
N GLY A 114 -0.35 0.24 14.01
CA GLY A 114 1.04 0.29 13.54
C GLY A 114 1.20 1.00 12.19
N THR A 115 0.27 0.82 11.26
CA THR A 115 0.26 1.56 9.98
C THR A 115 0.09 3.05 10.22
N LEU A 116 -0.85 3.46 11.07
CA LEU A 116 -1.06 4.87 11.39
C LEU A 116 0.12 5.49 12.15
N GLN A 117 0.73 4.75 13.08
CA GLN A 117 1.91 5.20 13.81
C GLN A 117 3.07 5.53 12.86
N ARG A 118 3.34 4.66 11.88
CA ARG A 118 4.36 4.92 10.84
C ARG A 118 4.05 6.19 10.05
N TYR A 119 2.78 6.44 9.71
CA TYR A 119 2.39 7.68 9.05
C TYR A 119 2.66 8.92 9.89
N VAL A 120 2.34 8.87 11.18
CA VAL A 120 2.59 9.98 12.10
C VAL A 120 4.10 10.23 12.25
N GLU A 121 4.89 9.16 12.42
CA GLU A 121 6.35 9.22 12.49
C GLU A 121 6.97 9.85 11.22
N ASP A 122 6.47 9.48 10.03
CA ASP A 122 6.94 10.04 8.76
C ASP A 122 6.51 11.50 8.57
N ILE A 123 5.32 11.88 9.05
CA ILE A 123 4.84 13.28 9.03
C ILE A 123 5.72 14.14 9.93
N ASP A 124 6.01 13.67 11.15
CA ASP A 124 6.86 14.38 12.12
C ASP A 124 8.31 14.51 11.60
N SER A 125 8.82 13.46 10.96
CA SER A 125 10.14 13.48 10.32
C SER A 125 10.19 14.47 9.16
N THR A 126 9.14 14.50 8.34
CA THR A 126 9.01 15.47 7.23
C THR A 126 8.92 16.91 7.73
N ALA A 127 8.26 17.16 8.87
CA ALA A 127 8.14 18.49 9.46
C ALA A 127 9.45 19.01 10.07
N ARG A 128 10.36 18.11 10.50
CA ARG A 128 11.69 18.49 11.02
C ARG A 128 12.67 18.83 9.89
N ASP A 129 12.56 18.12 8.77
CA ASP A 129 13.38 18.36 7.59
C ASP A 129 12.86 19.53 6.72
N ASN A 130 12.89 20.75 7.27
CA ASN A 130 12.33 21.99 6.70
C ASN A 130 12.88 22.44 5.32
N GLN A 131 13.69 21.65 4.60
CA GLN A 131 14.40 22.11 3.39
C GLN A 131 14.45 21.09 2.22
N GLY A 132 13.83 19.92 2.33
CA GLY A 132 13.81 18.96 1.24
C GLY A 132 12.60 19.15 0.31
N VAL A 133 12.81 19.55 -0.94
CA VAL A 133 11.81 19.38 -2.00
C VAL A 133 11.50 17.89 -2.07
N ILE A 134 10.25 17.48 -1.79
CA ILE A 134 9.83 16.08 -1.93
C ILE A 134 9.80 15.76 -3.43
N THR A 135 10.79 15.02 -3.91
CA THR A 135 10.90 14.66 -5.34
C THR A 135 10.28 13.30 -5.66
N SER A 136 10.11 12.43 -4.66
CA SER A 136 9.54 11.09 -4.83
C SER A 136 8.51 10.78 -3.74
N LEU A 137 7.50 9.97 -4.11
CA LEU A 137 6.60 9.33 -3.14
C LEU A 137 7.36 8.25 -2.35
N GLY A 138 6.83 7.85 -1.19
CA GLY A 138 7.38 6.76 -0.37
C GLY A 138 8.01 7.26 0.91
N CYS A 139 9.22 7.82 0.87
CA CYS A 139 9.95 8.17 2.10
C CYS A 139 9.32 9.32 2.91
N ARG A 140 8.49 10.15 2.27
CA ARG A 140 7.82 11.29 2.92
C ARG A 140 6.34 11.29 2.60
N VAL A 141 5.53 11.75 3.55
CA VAL A 141 4.08 11.88 3.36
C VAL A 141 3.82 13.20 2.65
N SER A 142 3.26 13.11 1.44
CA SER A 142 2.87 14.29 0.65
C SER A 142 1.76 15.08 1.35
N ASP A 143 1.61 16.36 1.03
CA ASP A 143 0.53 17.18 1.59
C ASP A 143 -0.85 16.69 1.17
N GLY A 144 -0.96 16.08 -0.02
CA GLY A 144 -2.15 15.39 -0.49
C GLY A 144 -2.54 14.23 0.42
N GLU A 145 -1.60 13.32 0.71
CA GLU A 145 -1.83 12.21 1.65
C GLU A 145 -2.27 12.72 3.03
N LYS A 146 -1.60 13.75 3.59
CA LYS A 146 -1.97 14.32 4.90
C LYS A 146 -3.42 14.82 4.92
N ARG A 147 -3.83 15.55 3.87
CA ARG A 147 -5.19 16.11 3.78
C ARG A 147 -6.24 14.99 3.68
N LEU A 148 -5.98 13.97 2.87
CA LEU A 148 -6.92 12.86 2.67
C LEU A 148 -7.01 11.95 3.91
N LEU A 149 -5.89 11.65 4.56
CA LEU A 149 -5.89 10.91 5.83
C LEU A 149 -6.65 11.67 6.93
N LEU A 150 -6.43 12.99 7.02
CA LEU A 150 -7.18 13.82 7.96
C LEU A 150 -8.67 13.85 7.62
N ALA A 151 -9.04 13.89 6.34
CA ALA A 151 -10.43 13.85 5.90
C ALA A 151 -11.09 12.50 6.25
N LEU A 152 -10.42 11.38 6.00
CA LEU A 152 -10.87 10.03 6.40
C LEU A 152 -11.04 9.92 7.92
N HIS A 153 -10.12 10.50 8.69
CA HIS A 153 -10.24 10.51 10.14
C HIS A 153 -11.44 11.34 10.60
N LYS A 154 -11.60 12.56 10.09
CA LYS A 154 -12.69 13.48 10.45
C LYS A 154 -14.07 12.97 10.05
N SER A 155 -14.19 12.20 8.97
CA SER A 155 -15.43 11.57 8.55
C SER A 155 -15.79 10.31 9.35
N GLY A 156 -14.92 9.87 10.27
CA GLY A 156 -15.12 8.62 11.01
C GLY A 156 -14.95 7.35 10.15
N ALA A 157 -14.33 7.48 8.96
CA ALA A 157 -14.10 6.39 8.03
C ALA A 157 -13.16 5.32 8.57
N LEU A 158 -12.17 5.74 9.37
CA LEU A 158 -11.12 4.86 9.86
C LEU A 158 -11.56 4.14 11.14
N LYS A 159 -11.63 2.81 11.06
CA LYS A 159 -11.72 1.93 12.23
C LYS A 159 -10.31 1.48 12.59
N VAL A 160 -9.73 2.13 13.59
CA VAL A 160 -8.37 1.80 14.07
C VAL A 160 -8.40 0.51 14.87
N MET A 161 -7.64 -0.48 14.43
CA MET A 161 -7.54 -1.79 15.05
C MET A 161 -6.11 -2.00 15.60
N PRO A 162 -5.91 -2.66 16.74
CA PRO A 162 -4.57 -2.92 17.26
C PRO A 162 -3.76 -3.82 16.33
N PHE A 163 -4.40 -4.85 15.78
CA PHE A 163 -3.83 -5.79 14.82
C PHE A 163 -4.89 -6.12 13.77
N ILE A 164 -4.47 -6.24 12.52
CA ILE A 164 -5.30 -6.67 11.39
C ILE A 164 -4.53 -7.76 10.67
N ASP A 165 -5.21 -8.86 10.33
CA ASP A 165 -4.69 -9.83 9.37
C ASP A 165 -5.08 -9.38 7.96
N ASP A 166 -4.26 -8.52 7.36
CA ASP A 166 -4.42 -8.04 5.99
C ASP A 166 -3.68 -8.93 4.98
N SER A 167 -3.13 -10.07 5.42
CA SER A 167 -2.23 -10.89 4.61
C SER A 167 -2.86 -11.38 3.31
N LEU A 168 -4.17 -11.68 3.32
CA LEU A 168 -4.91 -12.07 2.12
C LEU A 168 -4.97 -10.93 1.09
N TYR A 169 -5.27 -9.72 1.54
CA TYR A 169 -5.37 -8.54 0.67
C TYR A 169 -4.00 -8.16 0.11
N VAL A 170 -2.99 -8.10 0.98
CA VAL A 170 -1.60 -7.79 0.60
C VAL A 170 -1.05 -8.81 -0.41
N ARG A 171 -1.22 -10.11 -0.17
CA ARG A 171 -0.77 -11.15 -1.10
C ARG A 171 -1.47 -11.05 -2.44
N THR A 172 -2.79 -10.87 -2.42
CA THR A 172 -3.56 -10.73 -3.67
C THR A 172 -3.08 -9.53 -4.49
N LEU A 173 -2.83 -8.38 -3.85
CA LEU A 173 -2.27 -7.21 -4.53
C LEU A 173 -0.92 -7.51 -5.17
N ILE A 174 0.02 -8.07 -4.40
CA ILE A 174 1.37 -8.37 -4.88
C ILE A 174 1.32 -9.35 -6.07
N GLU A 175 0.59 -10.45 -5.92
CA GLU A 175 0.48 -11.49 -6.96
C GLU A 175 -0.13 -10.94 -8.26
N VAL A 176 -1.19 -10.15 -8.17
CA VAL A 176 -1.87 -9.59 -9.36
C VAL A 176 -1.02 -8.52 -10.04
N HIS A 177 -0.33 -7.68 -9.26
CA HIS A 177 0.63 -6.71 -9.80
C HIS A 177 1.81 -7.38 -10.51
N GLU A 178 2.35 -8.46 -9.93
CA GLU A 178 3.42 -9.26 -10.55
C GLU A 178 2.95 -9.90 -11.86
N GLN A 179 1.75 -10.49 -11.88
CA GLN A 179 1.17 -11.11 -13.07
C GLN A 179 0.90 -10.10 -14.20
N ALA A 180 0.55 -8.86 -13.85
CA ALA A 180 0.35 -7.79 -14.81
C ALA A 180 1.65 -7.11 -15.29
N GLY A 181 2.82 -7.52 -14.78
CA GLY A 181 4.11 -6.92 -15.15
C GLY A 181 4.36 -5.54 -14.55
N LEU A 182 3.62 -5.17 -13.49
CA LEU A 182 3.73 -3.89 -12.79
C LEU A 182 4.00 -4.13 -11.29
N PRO A 183 5.17 -4.68 -10.92
CA PRO A 183 5.46 -5.04 -9.55
C PRO A 183 5.42 -3.79 -8.64
N LEU A 184 4.74 -3.91 -7.50
CA LEU A 184 4.71 -2.86 -6.48
C LEU A 184 6.04 -2.73 -5.74
N LEU A 185 6.74 -3.85 -5.60
CA LEU A 185 7.98 -3.93 -4.85
C LEU A 185 9.16 -3.58 -5.76
N THR A 186 9.89 -2.52 -5.43
CA THR A 186 11.20 -2.23 -6.02
C THR A 186 12.25 -3.08 -5.31
N CYS A 187 12.97 -3.91 -6.06
CA CYS A 187 14.12 -4.63 -5.52
C CYS A 187 15.21 -3.61 -5.17
N VAL A 188 15.37 -3.29 -3.88
CA VAL A 188 16.48 -2.45 -3.42
C VAL A 188 17.76 -3.29 -3.53
N ALA A 189 18.50 -3.13 -4.62
CA ALA A 189 19.90 -3.55 -4.63
C ALA A 189 20.61 -2.75 -3.52
N PRO A 190 21.33 -3.39 -2.57
CA PRO A 190 21.98 -2.66 -1.49
C PRO A 190 22.94 -1.65 -2.11
N GLN A 191 22.69 -0.36 -1.84
CA GLN A 191 23.57 0.71 -2.27
C GLN A 191 24.96 0.43 -1.69
N ARG A 192 25.89 0.02 -2.55
CA ARG A 192 27.31 0.07 -2.25
C ARG A 192 27.63 1.53 -1.99
N SER A 193 27.69 1.92 -0.72
CA SER A 193 28.38 3.14 -0.32
C SER A 193 29.83 2.96 -0.77
N ASN A 194 30.19 3.57 -1.90
CA ASN A 194 31.59 3.71 -2.29
C ASN A 194 32.31 4.38 -1.13
N PRO A 195 33.21 3.69 -0.42
CA PRO A 195 33.93 4.30 0.68
C PRO A 195 34.93 5.28 0.10
N SER A 196 34.91 6.52 0.61
CA SER A 196 35.97 7.50 0.39
C SER A 196 37.34 6.85 0.62
N PRO A 197 38.34 7.09 -0.26
CA PRO A 197 39.62 6.42 -0.20
C PRO A 197 40.47 7.00 0.92
N HIS A 198 40.25 6.51 2.14
CA HIS A 198 41.22 6.66 3.22
C HIS A 198 41.80 5.30 3.57
N ILE A 199 43.03 5.13 3.10
CA ILE A 199 44.10 4.35 3.72
C ILE A 199 43.95 2.83 3.56
N ALA A 200 44.63 2.34 2.52
CA ALA A 200 45.05 0.96 2.39
C ALA A 200 45.93 0.57 3.60
N LEU A 201 45.42 -0.32 4.44
CA LEU A 201 46.21 -1.15 5.34
C LEU A 201 45.50 -2.50 5.46
N GLU A 202 46.06 -3.45 4.71
CA GLU A 202 46.26 -4.86 5.02
C GLU A 202 45.30 -5.49 6.05
N GLY A 203 44.46 -6.42 5.60
CA GLY A 203 43.66 -7.28 6.49
C GLY A 203 42.37 -7.80 5.88
N GLY A 204 42.43 -8.33 4.65
CA GLY A 204 41.29 -8.98 4.01
C GLY A 204 41.02 -10.35 4.62
N THR A 205 39.94 -10.46 5.41
CA THR A 205 39.06 -11.63 5.59
C THR A 205 38.13 -11.33 6.77
N CYS A 206 37.07 -10.53 6.59
CA CYS A 206 35.94 -10.48 7.54
C CYS A 206 34.74 -9.69 6.99
N VAL A 207 34.20 -10.04 5.82
CA VAL A 207 32.91 -9.45 5.34
C VAL A 207 31.94 -10.51 4.82
N ASP A 208 32.40 -11.73 4.51
CA ASP A 208 31.53 -12.79 3.99
C ASP A 208 30.69 -13.48 5.08
N ASP A 209 31.15 -13.47 6.34
CA ASP A 209 30.46 -14.16 7.44
C ASP A 209 29.13 -13.48 7.82
N ASP A 210 29.08 -12.14 7.88
CA ASP A 210 27.86 -11.43 8.32
C ASP A 210 26.72 -11.53 7.31
N LEU A 211 27.02 -11.48 6.00
CA LEU A 211 25.99 -11.63 4.96
C LEU A 211 25.49 -13.08 4.88
N SER A 212 26.42 -14.05 5.00
CA SER A 212 26.07 -15.47 5.07
C SER A 212 25.15 -15.75 6.26
N ASN A 213 25.44 -15.13 7.42
CA ASN A 213 24.61 -15.23 8.63
C ASN A 213 23.21 -14.63 8.43
N GLN A 214 23.08 -13.47 7.79
CA GLN A 214 21.77 -12.83 7.54
C GLN A 214 20.93 -13.61 6.53
N LEU A 215 21.53 -14.12 5.44
CA LEU A 215 20.84 -14.98 4.48
C LEU A 215 20.43 -16.31 5.10
N HIS A 216 21.26 -16.86 5.99
CA HIS A 216 20.91 -18.06 6.75
C HIS A 216 19.72 -17.80 7.68
N ALA A 217 19.70 -16.67 8.41
CA ALA A 217 18.59 -16.29 9.28
C ALA A 217 17.27 -16.11 8.50
N TYR A 218 17.31 -15.47 7.34
CA TYR A 218 16.14 -15.31 6.47
C TYR A 218 15.61 -16.66 5.95
N ARG A 219 16.51 -17.58 5.53
CA ARG A 219 16.12 -18.93 5.09
C ARG A 219 15.54 -19.77 6.23
N GLU A 220 16.10 -19.69 7.43
CA GLU A 220 15.57 -20.35 8.63
C GLU A 220 14.18 -19.82 8.98
N MET A 221 13.97 -18.49 8.96
CA MET A 221 12.67 -17.89 9.23
C MET A 221 11.62 -18.32 8.20
N ARG A 222 11.96 -18.30 6.91
CA ARG A 222 11.06 -18.77 5.83
C ARG A 222 10.73 -20.26 5.99
N ARG A 223 11.70 -21.09 6.40
CA ARG A 223 11.47 -22.50 6.69
C ARG A 223 10.49 -22.67 7.86
N ARG A 224 10.67 -21.91 8.95
CA ARG A 224 9.77 -21.95 10.12
C ARG A 224 8.33 -21.61 9.77
N ILE A 225 8.12 -20.54 9.00
CA ILE A 225 6.78 -20.12 8.54
C ILE A 225 6.13 -21.21 7.67
N ASN A 226 6.90 -21.84 6.78
CA ASN A 226 6.41 -22.94 5.95
C ASN A 226 6.18 -24.24 6.72
N THR A 227 6.97 -24.53 7.77
CA THR A 227 6.73 -25.70 8.63
C THR A 227 5.58 -25.48 9.60
N GLU A 228 5.37 -24.27 10.12
CA GLU A 228 4.22 -23.95 10.96
C GLU A 228 2.90 -23.98 10.18
N SER A 229 2.92 -23.57 8.90
CA SER A 229 1.75 -23.69 8.03
C SER A 229 1.42 -25.15 7.67
N LEU A 230 2.42 -26.05 7.70
CA LEU A 230 2.24 -27.49 7.53
C LEU A 230 1.83 -28.20 8.84
N LEU A 231 2.33 -27.76 10.00
CA LEU A 231 1.99 -28.34 11.30
C LEU A 231 0.58 -27.96 11.77
N LYS A 232 0.05 -26.80 11.38
CA LYS A 232 -1.37 -26.45 11.62
C LYS A 232 -2.37 -27.19 10.73
N ARG A 233 -1.90 -28.05 9.81
CA ARG A 233 -2.75 -28.88 8.93
C ARG A 233 -2.78 -30.36 9.31
N LYS A 234 -2.18 -30.76 10.44
CA LYS A 234 -2.38 -32.08 11.06
C LYS A 234 -3.16 -31.92 12.35
#